data_AF-A0AAN7ZG45-F1
#
_entry.id   AF-A0AAN7ZG45-F1
#
_cell.length_a   1.000
_cell.length_b   1.000
_cell.length_c   1.000
_cell.angle_alpha   90.00
_cell.angle_beta   90.00
_cell.angle_gamma   90.00
#
_symmetry.space_group_name_H-M   'P 1'
#
loop_
_entity.id
_entity.type
_entity.pdbx_description
1 polymer ?
#
loop_
_entity_poly.entity_id
_entity_poly.type
_entity_poly.pdbx_seq_one_letter_code
_entity_poly.pdbx_strand_id
1 'polypeptide(L)'
;MSIIGAIEQLNLNKTDVESYLERMDHLFRCNKVEESEKVDLFVTLIGGDAYKLLKTMVKPQSVSEKTYAELKKILKDRMAPKRSVIVETYKFYKISQELASIAEYIGKLKEQADYVSLKSFMIEL
;
A
#
# COMPACT_ATOMS: atom_id res chain seq x y z
N MET A 1 -11.58 13.84 25.66
CA MET A 1 -10.22 14.17 25.21
C MET A 1 -10.35 14.89 23.87
N SER A 2 -9.73 16.06 23.67
CA SER A 2 -9.79 16.74 22.37
C SER A 2 -8.61 16.28 21.53
N ILE A 3 -8.88 15.70 20.35
CA ILE A 3 -7.82 15.32 19.42
C ILE A 3 -7.30 16.60 18.77
N ILE A 4 -6.00 16.82 18.87
CA ILE A 4 -5.31 17.93 18.22
C ILE A 4 -4.80 17.44 16.85
N GLY A 5 -5.28 18.09 15.79
CA GLY A 5 -4.90 17.82 14.41
C GLY A 5 -6.00 17.15 13.60
N ALA A 6 -5.93 17.32 12.27
CA ALA A 6 -6.79 16.65 11.31
C ALA A 6 -5.92 15.88 10.31
N ILE A 7 -6.37 14.69 9.94
CA ILE A 7 -5.80 13.92 8.84
C ILE A 7 -6.84 13.84 7.73
N GLU A 8 -6.40 14.04 6.49
CA GLU A 8 -7.26 13.86 5.33
C GLU A 8 -7.65 12.39 5.21
N GLN A 9 -8.89 12.11 4.82
CA GLN A 9 -9.35 10.74 4.66
C GLN A 9 -8.56 9.99 3.57
N LEU A 10 -8.47 8.67 3.70
CA LEU A 10 -7.77 7.84 2.74
C LEU A 10 -8.52 7.81 1.40
N ASN A 11 -7.90 8.31 0.34
CA ASN A 11 -8.41 8.15 -1.01
C ASN A 11 -7.87 6.86 -1.63
N LEU A 12 -8.77 5.89 -1.86
CA LEU A 12 -8.42 4.56 -2.35
C LEU A 12 -7.70 4.54 -3.72
N ASN A 13 -7.78 5.62 -4.50
CA ASN A 13 -7.24 5.69 -5.86
C ASN A 13 -6.04 6.63 -6.01
N LYS A 14 -5.76 7.47 -5.02
CA LYS A 14 -4.77 8.56 -5.13
C LYS A 14 -3.76 8.59 -3.99
N THR A 15 -4.14 8.11 -2.82
CA THR A 15 -3.30 8.23 -1.63
C THR A 15 -2.38 7.01 -1.52
N ASP A 16 -1.09 7.26 -1.34
CA ASP A 16 -0.17 6.23 -0.87
C ASP A 16 -0.55 5.79 0.54
N VAL A 17 -0.87 4.51 0.69
CA VAL A 17 -1.39 3.95 1.94
C VAL A 17 -0.34 3.99 3.04
N GLU A 18 0.93 3.79 2.70
CA GLU A 18 2.00 3.82 3.70
C GLU A 18 2.12 5.21 4.32
N SER A 19 2.20 6.24 3.48
CA SER A 19 2.21 7.64 3.90
C SER A 19 1.00 8.01 4.76
N TYR A 20 -0.18 7.51 4.41
CA TYR A 20 -1.39 7.73 5.22
C TYR A 20 -1.29 7.08 6.61
N LEU A 21 -0.86 5.81 6.66
CA LEU A 21 -0.72 5.06 7.91
C LEU A 21 0.37 5.65 8.81
N GLU A 22 1.47 6.13 8.25
CA GLU A 22 2.52 6.83 9.00
C GLU A 22 2.00 8.11 9.65
N ARG A 23 1.25 8.93 8.90
CA ARG A 23 0.59 10.14 9.45
C ARG A 23 -0.37 9.77 10.58
N MET A 24 -1.10 8.67 10.46
CA MET A 24 -1.97 8.18 11.53
C MET A 24 -1.19 7.76 12.77
N ASP A 25 -0.09 7.02 12.61
CA ASP A 25 0.82 6.64 13.70
C ASP A 25 1.39 7.88 14.41
N HIS A 26 1.74 8.94 13.66
CA HIS A 26 2.14 10.22 14.23
C HIS A 26 1.02 10.90 15.02
N LEU A 27 -0.21 10.92 14.48
CA LEU A 27 -1.36 11.50 15.17
C LEU A 27 -1.63 10.80 16.51
N PHE A 28 -1.58 9.46 16.53
CA PHE A 28 -1.74 8.68 17.76
C PHE A 28 -0.65 8.97 18.78
N ARG A 29 0.61 9.08 18.35
CA ARG A 29 1.73 9.43 19.24
C ARG A 29 1.59 10.84 19.82
N CYS A 30 1.28 11.83 18.99
CA CYS A 30 1.12 13.22 19.43
C CYS A 30 -0.01 13.40 20.43
N ASN A 31 -1.11 12.65 20.25
CA ASN A 31 -2.28 12.71 21.11
C ASN A 31 -2.25 11.71 22.28
N LYS A 32 -1.18 10.92 22.43
CA LYS A 32 -1.03 9.87 23.46
C LYS A 32 -2.24 8.93 23.50
N VAL A 33 -2.71 8.51 22.33
CA VAL A 33 -3.88 7.63 22.19
C VAL A 33 -3.54 6.25 22.76
N GLU A 34 -4.38 5.77 23.68
CA GLU A 34 -4.27 4.44 24.27
C GLU A 34 -4.53 3.35 23.22
N GLU A 35 -3.88 2.19 23.35
CA GLU A 35 -4.00 1.11 22.35
C GLU A 35 -5.46 0.66 22.14
N SER A 36 -6.27 0.67 23.20
CA SER A 36 -7.70 0.35 23.16
C SER A 36 -8.53 1.31 22.32
N GLU A 37 -8.09 2.57 22.17
CA GLU A 37 -8.83 3.61 21.45
C GLU A 37 -8.37 3.75 19.99
N LYS A 38 -7.21 3.17 19.63
CA LYS A 38 -6.63 3.32 18.28
C LYS A 38 -7.53 2.78 17.18
N VAL A 39 -8.22 1.66 17.43
CA VAL A 39 -9.11 1.05 16.44
C VAL A 39 -10.30 1.98 16.18
N ASP A 40 -10.93 2.50 17.22
CA ASP A 40 -12.09 3.40 17.12
C ASP A 40 -11.71 4.73 16.44
N LEU A 41 -10.57 5.31 16.80
CA LEU A 41 -10.07 6.51 16.14
C LEU A 41 -9.65 6.26 14.70
N PHE A 42 -9.06 5.11 14.40
CA PHE A 42 -8.67 4.77 13.04
C PHE A 42 -9.90 4.67 12.13
N VAL A 43 -10.93 3.92 12.52
CA VAL A 43 -12.12 3.72 11.67
C VAL A 43 -12.94 4.98 11.47
N THR A 44 -12.90 5.91 12.43
CA THR A 44 -13.58 7.21 12.30
C THR A 44 -12.82 8.19 11.39
N LEU A 45 -11.48 8.14 11.39
CA LEU A 45 -10.64 9.03 10.60
C LEU A 45 -10.27 8.50 9.19
N ILE A 46 -10.38 7.20 8.95
CA ILE A 46 -10.01 6.59 7.66
C ILE A 46 -10.89 7.02 6.48
N GLY A 47 -12.12 7.45 6.77
CA GLY A 47 -13.11 7.83 5.77
C GLY A 47 -14.01 6.69 5.34
N GLY A 48 -15.19 7.04 4.82
CA GLY A 48 -16.29 6.10 4.61
C GLY A 48 -15.98 4.98 3.62
N ASP A 49 -15.30 5.28 2.51
CA ASP A 49 -15.02 4.28 1.47
C ASP A 49 -13.97 3.26 1.93
N ALA A 50 -12.92 3.72 2.59
CA ALA A 50 -11.90 2.86 3.18
C ALA A 50 -12.48 2.00 4.31
N TYR A 51 -13.39 2.54 5.12
CA TYR A 51 -14.08 1.77 6.16
C TYR A 51 -14.97 0.67 5.57
N LYS A 52 -15.73 0.95 4.49
CA LYS A 52 -16.52 -0.08 3.77
C LYS A 52 -15.63 -1.19 3.22
N LEU A 53 -14.46 -0.83 2.68
CA LEU A 53 -13.47 -1.78 2.20
C LEU A 53 -12.98 -2.69 3.33
N LEU A 54 -12.54 -2.11 4.46
CA LEU A 54 -12.12 -2.85 5.65
C LEU A 54 -13.22 -3.81 6.11
N LYS A 55 -14.46 -3.30 6.29
CA LYS A 55 -15.60 -4.11 6.73
C LYS A 55 -15.90 -5.28 5.80
N THR A 56 -15.59 -5.17 4.51
CA THR A 56 -15.75 -6.28 3.55
C THR A 56 -14.65 -7.33 3.72
N MET A 57 -13.43 -6.90 4.05
CA MET A 57 -12.25 -7.77 4.18
C MET A 57 -12.17 -8.53 5.50
N VAL A 58 -12.72 -7.99 6.61
CA VAL A 58 -12.71 -8.67 7.92
C VAL A 58 -13.84 -9.68 8.12
N LYS A 59 -14.82 -9.79 7.20
CA LYS A 59 -15.92 -10.76 7.35
C LYS A 59 -15.37 -12.18 7.51
N PRO A 60 -15.94 -13.00 8.43
CA PRO A 60 -17.17 -12.75 9.21
C PRO A 60 -16.98 -11.93 10.50
N GLN A 61 -15.75 -11.54 10.86
CA GLN A 61 -15.43 -10.79 12.08
C GLN A 61 -15.76 -9.30 11.95
N SER A 62 -15.90 -8.61 13.09
CA SER A 62 -16.04 -7.15 13.14
C SER A 62 -14.68 -6.45 13.02
N VAL A 63 -14.69 -5.23 12.47
CA VAL A 63 -13.49 -4.36 12.43
C VAL A 63 -12.99 -4.07 13.85
N SER A 64 -13.89 -3.93 14.82
CA SER A 64 -13.56 -3.68 16.23
C SER A 64 -12.95 -4.89 16.96
N GLU A 65 -13.06 -6.10 16.39
CA GLU A 65 -12.44 -7.31 16.95
C GLU A 65 -10.97 -7.45 16.51
N LYS A 66 -10.50 -6.62 15.58
CA LYS A 66 -9.12 -6.58 15.10
C LYS A 66 -8.30 -5.56 15.86
N THR A 67 -7.01 -5.85 15.97
CA THR A 67 -6.03 -4.87 16.41
C THR A 67 -5.75 -3.84 15.31
N TYR A 68 -5.31 -2.65 15.70
CA TYR A 68 -4.90 -1.63 14.75
C TYR A 68 -3.78 -2.12 13.82
N ALA A 69 -2.83 -2.91 14.33
CA ALA A 69 -1.76 -3.51 13.54
C ALA A 69 -2.28 -4.46 12.45
N GLU A 70 -3.28 -5.30 12.75
CA GLU A 70 -3.91 -6.15 11.75
C GLU A 70 -4.64 -5.34 10.68
N LEU A 71 -5.36 -4.28 11.07
CA LEU A 71 -6.08 -3.42 10.13
C LEU A 71 -5.12 -2.69 9.18
N LYS A 72 -3.98 -2.20 9.70
CA LYS A 72 -2.91 -1.63 8.86
C LYS A 72 -2.43 -2.63 7.81
N LYS A 73 -2.17 -3.87 8.22
CA LYS A 73 -1.71 -4.93 7.32
C LYS A 73 -2.74 -5.23 6.23
N ILE A 74 -4.00 -5.43 6.60
CA ILE A 74 -5.09 -5.70 5.65
C ILE A 74 -5.20 -4.59 4.60
N LEU A 75 -5.10 -3.33 5.05
CA LEU A 75 -5.19 -2.18 4.16
C LEU A 75 -3.99 -2.13 3.20
N LYS A 76 -2.77 -2.34 3.71
CA LYS A 76 -1.55 -2.43 2.90
C LYS A 76 -1.63 -3.57 1.88
N ASP A 77 -2.02 -4.77 2.28
CA ASP A 77 -2.08 -5.93 1.40
C ASP A 77 -3.12 -5.75 0.28
N ARG A 78 -4.21 -5.04 0.57
CA ARG A 78 -5.28 -4.82 -0.41
C ARG A 78 -4.93 -3.73 -1.43
N MET A 79 -4.25 -2.68 -0.98
CA MET A 79 -3.92 -1.51 -1.78
C MET A 79 -2.50 -1.57 -2.35
N ALA A 80 -1.70 -2.53 -1.92
CA ALA A 80 -0.50 -2.93 -2.63
C ALA A 80 -0.89 -3.16 -4.11
N PRO A 81 -0.09 -2.65 -5.06
CA PRO A 81 -0.37 -2.91 -6.46
C PRO A 81 -0.53 -4.42 -6.61
N LYS A 82 -1.67 -4.84 -7.15
CA LYS A 82 -1.96 -6.25 -7.42
C LYS A 82 -0.98 -6.69 -8.51
N ARG A 83 0.24 -7.06 -8.12
CA ARG A 83 1.32 -7.47 -9.02
C ARG A 83 0.86 -8.72 -9.74
N SER A 84 0.34 -8.54 -10.94
CA SER A 84 0.06 -9.64 -11.84
C SER A 84 1.38 -9.96 -12.51
N VAL A 85 2.00 -11.08 -12.10
CA VAL A 85 3.20 -11.62 -12.75
C VAL A 85 3.00 -11.65 -14.27
N ILE A 86 1.80 -12.00 -14.74
CA ILE A 86 1.46 -12.05 -16.17
C ILE A 86 1.55 -10.67 -16.82
N VAL A 87 1.02 -9.61 -16.18
CA VAL A 87 1.06 -8.25 -16.73
C VAL A 87 2.47 -7.68 -16.72
N GLU A 88 3.24 -7.93 -15.65
CA GLU A 88 4.61 -7.45 -15.55
C GLU A 88 5.54 -8.22 -16.48
N THR A 89 5.35 -9.53 -16.64
CA THR A 89 6.03 -10.36 -17.63
C THR A 89 5.72 -9.87 -19.05
N TYR A 90 4.45 -9.57 -19.34
CA TYR A 90 4.07 -8.99 -20.63
C TYR A 90 4.74 -7.63 -20.87
N LYS A 91 4.77 -6.74 -19.87
CA LYS A 91 5.48 -5.47 -19.95
C LYS A 91 6.97 -5.67 -20.21
N PHE A 92 7.60 -6.60 -19.51
CA PHE A 92 9.02 -6.97 -19.70
C PHE A 92 9.30 -7.41 -21.13
N TYR A 93 8.52 -8.36 -21.67
CA TYR A 93 8.67 -8.82 -23.05
C TYR A 93 8.33 -7.76 -24.11
N LYS A 94 7.65 -6.69 -23.73
CA LYS A 94 7.33 -5.55 -24.61
C LYS A 94 8.40 -4.45 -24.58
N ILE A 95 9.43 -4.55 -23.73
CA ILE A 95 10.53 -3.59 -23.72
C ILE A 95 11.31 -3.77 -25.02
N SER A 96 11.22 -2.78 -25.90
CA SER A 96 11.95 -2.69 -27.15
C SER A 96 13.08 -1.67 -27.02
N GLN A 97 14.22 -1.95 -27.68
CA GLN A 97 15.35 -1.03 -27.69
C GLN A 97 15.04 0.26 -28.47
N GLU A 98 14.27 0.15 -29.56
CA GLU A 98 13.91 1.24 -30.47
C GLU A 98 15.06 2.23 -30.68
N LEU A 99 14.88 3.50 -30.30
CA LEU A 99 15.84 4.59 -30.45
C LEU A 99 16.77 4.75 -29.24
N ALA A 100 16.62 3.93 -28.19
CA ALA A 100 17.41 4.03 -26.98
C ALA A 100 18.81 3.41 -27.17
N SER A 101 19.79 3.96 -26.46
CA SER A 101 21.12 3.36 -26.40
C SER A 101 21.05 2.00 -25.70
N ILE A 102 22.03 1.13 -25.98
CA ILE A 102 22.14 -0.19 -25.36
C ILE A 102 22.15 -0.08 -23.82
N ALA A 103 22.83 0.93 -23.28
CA ALA A 103 22.89 1.16 -21.83
C ALA A 103 21.53 1.54 -21.24
N GLU A 104 20.75 2.40 -21.90
CA GLU A 104 19.40 2.77 -21.47
C GLU A 104 18.42 1.61 -21.57
N TYR A 105 18.54 0.79 -22.62
CA TYR A 105 17.75 -0.41 -22.79
C TYR A 105 18.02 -1.44 -21.69
N ILE A 106 19.30 -1.70 -21.38
CA ILE A 106 19.70 -2.57 -20.27
C ILE A 106 19.22 -1.99 -18.93
N GLY A 107 19.30 -0.68 -18.73
CA GLY A 107 18.77 -0.01 -17.53
C GLY A 107 17.28 -0.27 -17.33
N LYS A 108 16.47 -0.08 -18.38
CA LYS A 108 15.02 -0.34 -18.36
C LYS A 108 14.69 -1.82 -18.12
N LEU A 109 15.45 -2.73 -18.73
CA LEU A 109 15.29 -4.18 -18.51
C LEU A 109 15.59 -4.55 -17.05
N LYS A 110 16.68 -4.03 -16.48
CA LYS A 110 17.08 -4.29 -15.09
C LYS A 110 16.03 -3.77 -14.11
N GLU A 111 15.55 -2.54 -14.33
CA GLU A 111 14.48 -1.95 -13.53
C GLU A 111 13.21 -2.81 -13.57
N GLN A 112 12.79 -3.27 -14.76
CA GLN A 112 11.58 -4.10 -14.91
C GLN A 112 11.74 -5.55 -14.42
N ALA A 113 12.93 -6.14 -14.54
CA ALA A 113 13.22 -7.49 -14.04
C ALA A 113 13.13 -7.58 -12.51
N ASP A 114 13.47 -6.51 -11.78
CA ASP A 114 13.30 -6.41 -10.33
C ASP A 114 11.82 -6.49 -9.91
N TYR A 115 10.89 -6.00 -10.75
CA TYR A 115 9.45 -6.09 -10.48
C TYR A 115 8.90 -7.51 -10.70
N VAL A 116 9.31 -8.21 -11.77
CA VAL A 116 8.81 -9.56 -12.12
C VAL A 116 9.40 -10.67 -11.24
N SER A 117 10.37 -10.36 -10.38
CA SER A 117 11.16 -11.36 -9.61
C SER A 117 11.98 -12.30 -10.52
N LEU A 118 12.29 -11.88 -11.74
CA LEU A 118 13.13 -12.62 -12.71
C LEU A 118 14.62 -12.36 -12.48
N LYS A 119 15.05 -12.40 -11.22
CA LYS A 119 16.45 -12.11 -10.85
C LYS A 119 17.46 -13.06 -11.52
N SER A 120 17.05 -14.28 -11.87
CA SER A 120 17.88 -15.24 -12.61
C SER A 120 18.23 -14.77 -14.02
N PHE A 121 17.38 -13.97 -14.67
CA PHE A 121 17.59 -13.48 -16.03
C PHE A 121 18.65 -12.35 -16.10
N MET A 122 18.88 -11.65 -14.99
CA MET A 122 19.86 -10.55 -14.91
C MET A 122 21.29 -11.02 -14.70
N ILE A 123 21.51 -12.29 -14.34
CA ILE A 123 22.84 -12.85 -14.11
C ILE A 123 23.57 -13.10 -15.44
N GLU A 124 22.82 -13.21 -16.55
CA GLU A 124 23.34 -13.52 -17.88
C GLU A 124 23.51 -12.29 -18.80
N LEU A 125 23.21 -11.08 -18.32
CA LEU A 125 23.33 -9.79 -19.05
C LEU A 125 24.44 -8.89 -18.48
#